data_AF-A0A4U3A169-F1
#
_entry.id   AF-A0A4U3A169-F1
#
_cell.length_a   1.000
_cell.length_b   1.000
_cell.length_c   1.000
_cell.angle_alpha   90.00
_cell.angle_beta   90.00
_cell.angle_gamma   90.00
#
_symmetry.space_group_name_H-M   'P 1'
#
loop_
_entity.id
_entity.type
_entity.pdbx_description
1 polymer ?
#
loop_
_entity_poly.entity_id
_entity_poly.type
_entity_poly.pdbx_seq_one_letter_code
_entity_poly.pdbx_strand_id
1 'polypeptide(L)' 'MICSMTGFGRSKVENDTFQITVEMKSVNHRFLEMSIRLPKQMMAFEDKIRKIIAK' A
#
# COMPACT_ATOMS: atom_id res chain seq x y z
N MET A 1 -9.26 -23.21 17.25
CA MET A 1 -9.56 -21.77 17.29
C MET A 1 -8.35 -21.05 16.73
N ILE A 2 -8.47 -20.49 15.52
CA ILE A 2 -7.40 -19.70 14.91
C ILE A 2 -7.97 -18.29 14.84
N CYS A 3 -7.51 -17.40 15.72
CA CYS A 3 -7.89 -15.99 15.66
C CYS A 3 -7.19 -15.38 14.43
N SER A 4 -7.82 -15.51 13.25
CA SER A 4 -7.21 -15.08 11.99
C SER A 4 -6.99 -13.58 11.98
N MET A 5 -5.71 -13.23 11.96
CA MET A 5 -5.10 -11.92 11.78
C MET A 5 -5.81 -11.08 10.71
N THR A 6 -6.68 -10.17 11.14
CA THR A 6 -7.10 -9.01 10.34
C THR A 6 -6.37 -7.79 10.84
N GLY A 7 -5.23 -7.49 10.21
CA GLY A 7 -4.50 -6.25 10.45
C GLY A 7 -5.00 -5.19 9.49
N PHE A 8 -5.72 -4.18 9.98
CA PHE A 8 -6.06 -2.99 9.21
C PHE A 8 -5.18 -1.84 9.68
N GLY A 9 -4.34 -1.33 8.79
CA GLY A 9 -3.49 -0.17 9.02
C GLY A 9 -3.77 0.87 7.95
N ARG A 10 -4.22 2.06 8.36
CA ARG A 10 -4.35 3.20 7.47
C ARG A 10 -3.44 4.32 7.96
N SER A 11 -2.58 4.80 7.07
CA SER A 11 -1.73 5.96 7.31
C SER A 11 -2.01 7.01 6.25
N LYS A 12 -2.20 8.25 6.68
CA LYS A 12 -2.33 9.40 5.80
C LYS A 12 -1.25 10.39 6.20
N VAL A 13 -0.44 10.78 5.23
CA VAL A 13 0.59 11.80 5.37
C VAL A 13 0.24 12.93 4.42
N GLU A 14 0.17 14.13 4.96
CA GLU A 14 -0.15 15.34 4.22
C GLU A 14 0.94 16.37 4.50
N ASN A 15 1.58 16.83 3.44
CA ASN A 15 2.48 17.96 3.44
C ASN A 15 1.92 19.02 2.48
N ASP A 16 2.40 20.26 2.60
CA ASP A 16 2.04 21.40 1.74
C ASP A 16 2.08 21.10 0.23
N THR A 17 2.93 20.17 -0.18
CA THR A 17 3.20 19.87 -1.60
C THR A 17 2.66 18.51 -2.06
N PHE A 18 2.26 17.62 -1.15
CA PHE A 18 1.79 16.27 -1.50
C PHE A 18 0.98 15.61 -0.40
N GLN A 19 0.01 14.82 -0.82
CA GLN A 19 -0.80 13.98 0.05
C GLN A 19 -0.59 12.51 -0.32
N ILE A 20 -0.16 11.71 0.65
CA ILE A 20 0.09 10.28 0.50
C ILE A 20 -0.86 9.53 1.43
N THR A 21 -1.65 8.63 0.87
CA THR A 21 -2.53 7.75 1.65
C THR A 21 -2.09 6.31 1.42
N VAL A 22 -1.74 5.62 2.50
CA VAL A 22 -1.35 4.21 2.51
C VAL A 22 -2.39 3.44 3.30
N GLU A 23 -3.01 2.45 2.67
CA GLU A 23 -3.93 1.54 3.32
C GLU A 23 -3.43 0.11 3.17
N MET A 24 -3.23 -0.56 4.30
CA MET A 24 -2.78 -1.94 4.40
C MET A 24 -3.87 -2.75 5.08
N LYS A 25 -4.47 -3.67 4.32
CA LYS A 25 -5.40 -4.67 4.83
C LYS A 25 -4.73 -6.04 4.72
N SER A 26 -4.50 -6.69 5.84
CA SER A 26 -4.03 -8.07 5.89
C SER A 26 -5.23 -8.95 6.21
N VAL A 27 -5.68 -9.75 5.23
CA VAL A 27 -6.74 -10.74 5.41
C VAL A 27 -6.19 -12.11 5.02
N ASN A 28 -6.16 -13.02 6.01
CA ASN A 28 -5.95 -14.47 5.85
C ASN A 28 -5.12 -14.92 4.62
N HIS A 29 -3.88 -14.44 4.59
CA HIS A 29 -2.68 -15.03 3.96
C HIS A 29 -2.85 -15.89 2.69
N ARG A 30 -3.51 -15.38 1.64
CA ARG A 30 -3.50 -16.06 0.31
C ARG A 30 -3.11 -15.18 -0.87
N PHE A 31 -3.41 -13.89 -0.86
CA PHE A 31 -3.12 -13.00 -1.98
C PHE A 31 -2.74 -11.59 -1.50
N LEU A 32 -1.61 -11.06 -1.99
CA LEU A 32 -1.23 -9.67 -1.82
C LEU A 32 -1.85 -8.85 -2.95
N GLU A 33 -2.97 -8.17 -2.67
CA GLU A 33 -3.59 -7.27 -3.63
C GLU A 33 -3.08 -5.85 -3.41
N MET A 34 -2.25 -5.36 -4.34
CA MET A 34 -1.60 -4.07 -4.23
C MET A 34 -2.17 -3.09 -5.26
N SER A 35 -2.90 -2.07 -4.80
CA SER A 35 -3.41 -0.99 -5.65
C SER A 35 -2.60 0.27 -5.39
N ILE A 36 -1.77 0.63 -6.36
CA ILE A 36 -0.95 1.84 -6.31
C ILE A 36 -1.60 2.86 -7.26
N ARG A 37 -1.94 4.06 -6.77
CA ARG A 37 -2.39 5.18 -7.61
C ARG A 37 -1.43 6.35 -7.43
N LEU A 38 -0.59 6.62 -8.42
CA LEU A 38 0.26 7.80 -8.45
C LEU A 38 -0.16 8.77 -9.57
N PRO A 39 0.07 10.08 -9.41
CA PRO A 39 -0.05 11.05 -10.50
C PRO A 39 0.97 10.73 -11.60
N LYS A 40 0.64 11.04 -12.87
CA LYS A 40 1.46 10.71 -14.06
C LYS A 40 2.94 11.07 -13.93
N GLN A 41 3.24 12.18 -13.25
CA GLN A 41 4.59 12.67 -13.04
C GLN A 41 5.46 11.75 -12.15
N MET A 42 4.83 10.87 -11.37
CA MET A 42 5.51 9.92 -10.47
C MET A 42 5.29 8.45 -10.87
N MET A 43 4.76 8.16 -12.06
CA MET A 43 4.59 6.78 -12.55
C MET A 43 5.91 5.97 -12.54
N ALA A 44 7.05 6.62 -12.75
CA ALA A 44 8.36 5.96 -12.67
C ALA A 44 8.68 5.38 -11.27
N PHE A 45 8.06 5.92 -10.21
CA PHE A 45 8.19 5.40 -8.84
C PHE A 45 7.23 4.23 -8.57
N GLU A 46 6.12 4.13 -9.30
CA GLU A 46 5.17 3.02 -9.17
C GLU A 46 5.87 1.67 -9.39
N ASP A 47 6.67 1.55 -10.45
CA ASP A 47 7.42 0.33 -10.77
C ASP A 47 8.46 -0.02 -9.69
N LYS A 48 9.13 1.01 -9.14
CA LYS A 48 10.09 0.83 -8.04
C LYS A 48 9.40 0.35 -6.76
N ILE A 49 8.28 0.96 -6.38
CA ILE A 49 7.51 0.60 -5.19
C ILE A 49 6.98 -0.82 -5.31
N ARG A 50 6.45 -1.18 -6.49
CA ARG A 50 5.97 -2.54 -6.78
C ARG A 50 7.09 -3.57 -6.66
N LYS A 51 8.30 -3.27 -7.16
CA LYS A 51 9.48 -4.15 -7.01
C LYS A 51 9.94 -4.34 -5.57
N ILE A 52 9.86 -3.30 -4.75
CA ILE A 52 10.24 -3.37 -3.33
C ILE A 52 9.27 -4.28 -2.56
N ILE A 53 7.98 -4.21 -2.88
CA ILE A 53 6.91 -4.89 -2.14
C ILE A 53 6.64 -6.31 -2.65
N ALA A 54 6.97 -6.60 -3.92
CA ALA A 54 6.86 -7.95 -4.50
C ALA A 54 8.03 -8.89 -4.16
N LYS A 55 8.93 -8.49 -3.27
CA LYS A 55 10.09 -9.27 -2.83
C LYS A 55 9.84 -9.88 -1.45
#